data_AF-G1TRE0-F1
#
_entry.id   AF-G1TRE0-F1
#
_cell.length_a   1.000
_cell.length_b   1.000
_cell.length_c   1.000
_cell.angle_alpha   90.00
_cell.angle_beta   90.00
_cell.angle_gamma   90.00
#
_symmetry.space_group_name_H-M   'P 1'
#
loop_
_entity.id
_entity.type
_entity.pdbx_description
1 polymer ?
#
loop_
_entity_poly.entity_id
_entity_poly.type
_entity_poly.pdbx_seq_one_letter_code
_entity_poly.pdbx_strand_id
1 'polypeptide(L)'
;MKIKLAGSFLRFYSLKAAPTVKVSAFLTGGTLQPWALEFTKLPNGFLIASLENYAPASRIGLFIKTGSRYEDSNNLGTSHLLPSNLTPKEVSSFKITHGIEAVGGTRSVIAVRENMAIHHAMPVGPC
;
A
#
# COMPACT_ATOMS: atom_id res chain seq x y z
N MET A 1 -63.96 -8.74 4.17
CA MET A 1 -62.81 -7.84 3.95
C MET A 1 -61.58 -8.70 3.70
N LYS A 2 -61.18 -8.90 2.43
CA LYS A 2 -60.04 -9.75 2.05
C LYS A 2 -58.80 -8.87 1.93
N ILE A 3 -57.85 -9.03 2.83
CA ILE A 3 -56.59 -8.30 2.81
C ILE A 3 -55.69 -9.02 1.80
N LYS A 4 -55.49 -8.40 0.64
CA LYS A 4 -54.58 -8.89 -0.41
C LYS A 4 -53.17 -8.48 0.02
N LEU A 5 -52.37 -9.42 0.52
CA LEU A 5 -50.95 -9.17 0.77
C LEU A 5 -50.25 -9.09 -0.59
N ALA A 6 -50.05 -7.87 -1.09
CA ALA A 6 -49.22 -7.62 -2.26
C ALA A 6 -47.79 -8.00 -1.89
N GLY A 7 -47.33 -9.16 -2.37
CA GLY A 7 -45.95 -9.59 -2.25
C GLY A 7 -45.06 -8.56 -2.94
N SER A 8 -44.37 -7.75 -2.15
CA SER A 8 -43.24 -6.98 -2.63
C SER A 8 -42.16 -7.99 -3.04
N PHE A 9 -41.92 -8.08 -4.35
CA PHE A 9 -40.75 -8.74 -4.88
C PHE A 9 -39.52 -7.97 -4.35
N LEU A 10 -38.97 -8.39 -3.21
CA LEU A 10 -37.61 -8.02 -2.83
C LEU A 10 -36.70 -8.59 -3.92
N ARG A 11 -36.24 -7.70 -4.80
CA ARG A 11 -35.19 -8.00 -5.76
C ARG A 11 -33.90 -8.12 -4.97
N PHE A 12 -33.64 -9.30 -4.43
CA PHE A 12 -32.35 -9.63 -3.85
C PHE A 12 -31.32 -9.58 -4.98
N TYR A 13 -30.49 -8.54 -4.98
CA TYR A 13 -29.32 -8.48 -5.84
C TYR A 13 -28.40 -9.61 -5.40
N SER A 14 -28.27 -10.62 -6.27
CA SER A 14 -27.37 -11.75 -6.05
C SER A 14 -25.96 -11.20 -5.81
N LEU A 15 -25.43 -11.37 -4.61
CA LEU A 15 -24.00 -11.23 -4.35
C LEU A 15 -23.31 -12.25 -5.25
N LYS A 16 -22.73 -11.77 -6.36
CA LYS A 16 -21.80 -12.57 -7.15
C LYS A 16 -20.64 -12.88 -6.22
N ALA A 17 -20.63 -14.09 -5.66
CA ALA A 17 -19.56 -14.57 -4.82
C ALA A 17 -18.22 -14.31 -5.54
N ALA A 18 -17.30 -13.65 -4.85
CA ALA A 18 -15.95 -13.42 -5.35
C ALA A 18 -15.37 -14.75 -5.82
N PRO A 19 -14.70 -14.81 -6.99
CA PRO A 19 -14.06 -16.03 -7.43
C PRO A 19 -13.11 -16.46 -6.32
N THR A 20 -13.33 -17.66 -5.79
CA THR A 20 -12.37 -18.31 -4.90
C THR A 20 -11.07 -18.40 -5.67
N VAL A 21 -10.08 -17.59 -5.27
CA VAL A 21 -8.73 -17.69 -5.79
C VAL A 21 -8.29 -19.12 -5.50
N LYS A 22 -8.26 -19.94 -6.55
CA LYS A 22 -7.53 -21.21 -6.48
C LYS A 22 -6.09 -20.80 -6.31
N VAL A 23 -5.63 -20.76 -5.07
CA VAL A 23 -4.21 -20.78 -4.76
C VAL A 23 -3.73 -22.10 -5.32
N SER A 24 -3.29 -22.09 -6.59
CA SER A 24 -2.61 -23.22 -7.18
C SER A 24 -1.48 -23.53 -6.23
N ALA A 25 -1.51 -24.72 -5.66
CA ALA A 25 -0.52 -25.20 -4.74
C ALA A 25 0.83 -25.23 -5.47
N PHE A 26 1.60 -24.14 -5.39
CA PHE A 26 3.06 -24.21 -5.41
C PHE A 26 3.55 -24.76 -4.05
N LEU A 27 2.93 -25.83 -3.59
CA LEU A 27 3.41 -26.65 -2.48
C LEU A 27 3.95 -27.94 -3.09
N THR A 28 4.97 -27.78 -3.93
CA THR A 28 5.88 -28.87 -4.30
C THR A 28 7.27 -28.48 -3.79
N GLY A 29 7.47 -28.68 -2.49
CA GLY A 29 8.72 -29.18 -1.89
C GLY A 29 10.07 -28.66 -2.39
N GLY A 30 10.19 -27.41 -2.82
CA GLY A 30 11.46 -26.77 -3.11
C GLY A 30 11.59 -25.51 -2.27
N THR A 31 12.64 -25.42 -1.43
CA THR A 31 13.04 -24.14 -0.87
C THR A 31 13.42 -23.25 -2.05
N LEU A 32 12.57 -22.26 -2.37
CA LEU A 32 12.96 -21.20 -3.29
C LEU A 32 14.24 -20.59 -2.74
N GLN A 33 15.30 -20.55 -3.55
CA GLN A 33 16.56 -19.97 -3.12
C GLN A 33 16.28 -18.52 -2.72
N PRO A 34 16.68 -18.09 -1.51
CA PRO A 34 16.53 -16.70 -1.12
C PRO A 34 17.22 -15.83 -2.17
N TRP A 35 16.46 -14.94 -2.81
CA TRP A 35 17.08 -13.99 -3.74
C TRP A 35 18.03 -13.09 -2.95
N ALA A 36 19.21 -12.85 -3.48
CA ALA A 36 20.16 -11.96 -2.84
C ALA A 36 19.61 -10.53 -2.91
N LEU A 37 19.81 -9.77 -1.84
CA LEU A 37 19.41 -8.37 -1.85
C LEU A 37 20.26 -7.59 -2.85
N GLU A 38 19.61 -6.94 -3.80
CA GLU A 38 20.25 -6.17 -4.86
C GLU A 38 20.34 -4.71 -4.47
N PHE A 39 21.51 -4.11 -4.64
CA PHE A 39 21.75 -2.69 -4.40
C PHE A 39 22.20 -2.00 -5.68
N THR A 40 21.48 -0.97 -6.09
CA THR A 40 21.85 -0.10 -7.20
C THR A 40 21.98 1.33 -6.72
N LYS A 41 23.15 1.93 -6.90
CA LYS A 41 23.38 3.36 -6.64
C LYS A 41 23.27 4.14 -7.95
N LEU A 42 22.30 5.05 -8.01
CA LEU A 42 22.14 5.94 -9.14
C LEU A 42 23.18 7.07 -9.13
N PRO A 43 23.54 7.64 -10.29
CA PRO A 43 24.53 8.71 -10.38
C PRO A 43 24.10 10.00 -9.66
N ASN A 44 22.79 10.19 -9.44
CA ASN A 44 22.23 11.29 -8.66
C ASN A 44 22.33 11.07 -7.13
N GLY A 45 22.89 9.95 -6.68
CA GLY A 45 23.09 9.64 -5.26
C GLY A 45 21.97 8.84 -4.59
N PHE A 46 20.87 8.55 -5.29
CA PHE A 46 19.82 7.68 -4.75
C PHE A 46 20.27 6.21 -4.69
N LEU A 47 19.85 5.52 -3.63
CA LEU A 47 20.08 4.09 -3.43
C LEU A 47 18.76 3.35 -3.63
N ILE A 48 18.77 2.38 -4.52
CA ILE A 48 17.67 1.44 -4.74
C ILE A 48 18.11 0.10 -4.15
N ALA A 49 17.28 -0.44 -3.27
CA ALA A 49 17.44 -1.77 -2.71
C ALA A 49 16.20 -2.60 -3.03
N SER A 50 16.37 -3.75 -3.66
CA SER A 50 15.29 -4.67 -4.02
C SER A 50 15.59 -6.07 -3.52
N LEU A 51 14.56 -6.74 -3.02
CA LEU A 51 14.62 -8.11 -2.55
C LEU A 51 13.39 -8.84 -3.07
N GLU A 52 13.62 -9.87 -3.89
CA GLU A 52 12.56 -10.77 -4.33
C GLU A 52 12.27 -11.79 -3.23
N ASN A 53 11.01 -11.89 -2.83
CA ASN A 53 10.57 -12.74 -1.71
C ASN A 53 9.46 -13.72 -2.13
N TYR A 54 9.10 -13.79 -3.43
CA TYR A 54 8.05 -14.67 -3.96
C TYR A 54 6.70 -14.57 -3.23
N ALA A 55 6.49 -13.46 -2.52
CA ALA A 55 5.29 -13.24 -1.74
C ALA A 55 4.18 -12.71 -2.65
N PRO A 56 2.91 -13.07 -2.40
CA PRO A 56 1.78 -12.55 -3.17
C PRO A 56 1.48 -11.06 -2.90
N ALA A 57 2.32 -10.39 -2.11
CA ALA A 57 2.24 -8.96 -1.82
C ALA A 57 3.60 -8.31 -1.98
N SER A 58 3.63 -7.15 -2.63
CA SER A 58 4.82 -6.32 -2.79
C SER A 58 4.81 -5.17 -1.79
N ARG A 59 6.00 -4.77 -1.34
CA ARG A 59 6.22 -3.63 -0.45
C ARG A 59 7.25 -2.70 -1.07
N ILE A 60 6.86 -1.45 -1.24
CA ILE A 60 7.74 -0.39 -1.75
C ILE A 60 7.91 0.64 -0.63
N GLY A 61 9.16 0.99 -0.33
CA GLY A 61 9.52 1.96 0.69
C GLY A 61 10.42 3.06 0.14
N LEU A 62 10.09 4.31 0.43
CA LEU A 62 10.95 5.46 0.20
C LEU A 62 11.48 5.96 1.54
N PHE A 63 12.79 5.88 1.73
CA PHE A 63 13.47 6.33 2.94
C PHE A 63 14.18 7.65 2.70
N ILE A 64 13.90 8.63 3.55
CA ILE A 64 14.43 9.99 3.43
C ILE A 64 15.10 10.34 4.77
N LYS A 65 16.30 10.92 4.70
CA LYS A 65 16.94 11.54 5.86
C LYS A 65 16.26 12.88 6.12
N THR A 66 15.22 12.81 6.94
CA THR A 66 14.38 13.93 7.34
C THR A 66 13.68 13.51 8.63
N GLY A 67 13.31 14.47 9.47
CA GLY A 67 12.78 14.20 10.80
C GLY A 67 13.09 15.35 11.74
N SER A 68 12.65 15.24 12.99
CA SER A 68 12.73 16.34 13.96
C SER A 68 14.16 16.78 14.30
N ARG A 69 15.19 15.97 14.03
CA ARG A 69 16.60 16.37 14.16
C ARG A 69 17.03 17.44 13.14
N TYR A 70 16.34 17.50 12.01
CA TYR A 70 16.60 18.43 10.93
C TYR A 70 15.64 19.64 10.98
N GLU A 71 14.94 19.83 12.10
CA GLU A 71 14.15 21.02 12.37
C GLU A 71 15.00 22.10 13.03
N ASP A 72 14.69 23.34 12.67
CA ASP A 72 15.20 24.57 13.26
C ASP A 72 14.09 25.24 14.07
N SER A 73 14.43 26.30 14.81
CA SER A 73 13.46 27.09 15.59
C SER A 73 12.26 27.60 14.78
N ASN A 74 12.43 27.74 13.47
CA ASN A 74 11.42 28.30 12.56
C ASN A 74 10.44 27.25 12.02
N ASN A 75 10.73 25.95 12.12
CA ASN A 75 9.92 24.88 11.52
C ASN A 75 9.66 23.70 12.49
N LEU A 76 9.74 23.98 13.80
CA LEU A 76 9.45 23.01 14.85
C LEU A 76 8.08 22.35 14.65
N GLY A 77 8.03 21.03 14.70
CA GLY A 77 6.81 20.24 14.54
C GLY A 77 6.41 19.97 13.09
N THR A 78 7.13 20.47 12.09
CA THR A 78 6.85 20.18 10.67
C THR A 78 6.97 18.69 10.36
N SER A 79 7.93 18.00 10.96
CA SER A 79 8.12 16.55 10.82
C SER A 79 6.97 15.74 11.43
N HIS A 80 6.22 16.33 12.38
CA HIS A 80 5.01 15.71 12.91
C HIS A 80 3.78 15.95 12.01
N LEU A 81 3.69 17.13 11.38
CA LEU A 81 2.58 17.50 10.49
C LEU A 81 2.72 16.97 9.06
N LEU A 82 3.95 16.77 8.56
CA LEU A 82 4.22 16.31 7.21
C LEU A 82 3.64 14.91 6.91
N PRO A 83 3.75 13.91 7.80
CA PRO A 83 3.17 12.58 7.59
C PRO A 83 1.67 12.57 7.31
N SER A 84 0.89 13.45 7.97
CA SER A 84 -0.56 13.51 7.80
C SER A 84 -1.00 14.25 6.53
N ASN A 85 -0.11 15.06 5.93
CA ASN A 85 -0.46 15.96 4.82
C ASN A 85 0.37 15.70 3.54
N LEU A 86 0.87 14.47 3.36
CA LEU A 86 1.74 14.12 2.24
C LEU A 86 0.96 13.84 0.94
N THR A 87 0.59 14.92 0.24
CA THR A 87 -0.06 14.90 -1.08
C THR A 87 0.81 15.63 -2.11
N PRO A 88 1.14 15.00 -3.25
CA PRO A 88 1.83 15.67 -4.35
C PRO A 88 0.91 16.71 -5.01
N LYS A 89 1.51 17.76 -5.58
CA LYS A 89 0.80 18.88 -6.19
C LYS A 89 -0.21 18.47 -7.27
N GLU A 90 0.13 17.44 -8.04
CA GLU A 90 -0.64 16.99 -9.20
C GLU A 90 -1.77 15.99 -8.86
N VAL A 91 -1.82 15.46 -7.63
CA VAL A 91 -2.78 14.41 -7.26
C VAL A 91 -3.46 14.75 -5.94
N SER A 92 -4.78 14.90 -5.99
CA SER A 92 -5.62 15.12 -4.80
C SER A 92 -5.53 13.96 -3.81
N SER A 93 -5.60 14.26 -2.50
CA SER A 93 -5.69 13.26 -1.42
C SER A 93 -6.79 12.24 -1.66
N PHE A 94 -7.96 12.68 -2.13
CA PHE A 94 -9.09 11.80 -2.42
C PHE A 94 -8.74 10.76 -3.49
N LYS A 95 -8.05 11.18 -4.56
CA LYS A 95 -7.63 10.29 -5.64
C LYS A 95 -6.58 9.29 -5.17
N ILE A 96 -5.71 9.68 -4.24
CA ILE A 96 -4.70 8.79 -3.65
C ILE A 96 -5.38 7.73 -2.79
N THR A 97 -6.23 8.13 -1.84
CA THR A 97 -6.91 7.18 -0.96
C THR A 97 -7.75 6.20 -1.76
N HIS A 98 -8.57 6.70 -2.68
CA HIS A 98 -9.40 5.83 -3.53
C HIS A 98 -8.56 4.96 -4.47
N GLY A 99 -7.44 5.46 -4.99
CA GLY A 99 -6.53 4.68 -5.84
C GLY A 99 -5.88 3.51 -5.10
N ILE A 100 -5.52 3.72 -3.84
CA ILE A 100 -4.89 2.70 -2.99
C ILE A 100 -5.92 1.68 -2.50
N GLU A 101 -7.12 2.12 -2.15
CA GLU A 101 -8.23 1.24 -1.76
C GLU A 101 -8.72 0.39 -2.94
N ALA A 102 -8.77 0.95 -4.15
CA ALA A 102 -9.19 0.22 -5.35
C ALA A 102 -8.30 -1.00 -5.67
N VAL A 103 -7.02 -0.96 -5.29
CA VAL A 103 -6.08 -2.08 -5.43
C VAL A 103 -5.97 -2.94 -4.17
N GLY A 104 -6.74 -2.65 -3.12
CA GLY A 104 -6.65 -3.35 -1.83
C GLY A 104 -5.31 -3.13 -1.11
N GLY A 105 -4.66 -1.98 -1.37
CA GLY A 105 -3.36 -1.64 -0.79
C GLY A 105 -3.47 -0.88 0.53
N THR A 106 -2.31 -0.67 1.15
CA THR A 106 -2.14 0.21 2.31
C THR A 106 -1.00 1.18 2.09
N ARG A 107 -1.14 2.38 2.66
CA ARG A 107 -0.09 3.41 2.71
C ARG A 107 0.15 3.78 4.15
N SER A 108 1.41 3.81 4.55
CA SER A 108 1.83 4.26 5.87
C SER A 108 3.03 5.20 5.74
N VAL A 109 3.11 6.15 6.66
CA VAL A 109 4.25 7.05 6.78
C VAL A 109 4.72 6.95 8.23
N ILE A 110 6.00 6.66 8.41
CA ILE A 110 6.65 6.58 9.71
C ILE A 110 7.64 7.72 9.78
N ALA A 111 7.50 8.58 10.78
CA ALA A 111 8.43 9.67 11.04
C ALA A 111 9.16 9.43 12.36
N VAL A 112 10.48 9.37 12.26
CA VAL A 112 11.42 9.23 13.38
C VAL A 112 12.28 10.49 13.43
N ARG A 113 13.12 10.65 14.46
CA ARG A 113 13.92 11.88 14.62
C ARG A 113 14.93 12.07 13.47
N GLU A 114 15.51 10.99 12.96
CA GLU A 114 16.56 11.02 11.92
C GLU A 114 16.02 10.69 10.51
N ASN A 115 14.91 9.96 10.42
CA ASN A 115 14.43 9.43 9.15
C ASN A 115 12.91 9.46 9.08
N MET A 116 12.41 9.70 7.88
CA MET A 116 11.03 9.42 7.52
C MET A 116 11.00 8.36 6.44
N ALA A 117 10.04 7.46 6.54
CA ALA A 117 9.87 6.36 5.63
C ALA A 117 8.41 6.27 5.17
N ILE A 118 8.21 6.28 3.86
CA ILE A 118 6.89 6.17 3.23
C ILE A 118 6.80 4.78 2.62
N HIS A 119 5.87 3.98 3.12
CA HIS A 119 5.72 2.59 2.68
C HIS A 119 4.34 2.32 2.11
N HIS A 120 4.33 1.65 0.97
CA HIS A 120 3.14 1.13 0.32
C HIS A 120 3.22 -0.39 0.27
N ALA A 121 2.12 -1.05 0.63
CA ALA A 121 1.98 -2.51 0.50
C ALA A 121 0.73 -2.82 -0.32
N MET A 122 0.89 -3.66 -1.35
CA MET A 122 -0.18 -3.99 -2.30
C MET A 122 -0.07 -5.47 -2.70
N PRO A 123 -1.20 -6.14 -3.02
CA PRO A 123 -1.15 -7.45 -3.64
C PRO A 123 -0.45 -7.37 -5.01
N VAL A 124 0.34 -8.38 -5.33
CA VAL A 124 0.91 -8.53 -6.68
C VAL A 124 -0.22 -9.04 -7.58
N GLY A 125 -0.50 -8.33 -8.68
CA GLY A 125 -1.53 -8.74 -9.64
C GLY A 125 -1.22 -10.12 -10.25
N PRO A 126 -2.23 -10.80 -10.83
CA PRO A 126 -1.97 -12.02 -11.58
C PRO A 126 -1.01 -11.71 -12.73
N CYS A 127 0.04 -12.53 -12.85
CA CYS A 127 0.98 -12.52 -13.97
C CYS A 127 0.27 -12.81 -15.31
#